data_AF-A0A3T0KTE4-F1
#
_entry.id   AF-A0A3T0KTE4-F1
#
_cell.length_a   1.000
_cell.length_b   1.000
_cell.length_c   1.000
_cell.angle_alpha   90.00
_cell.angle_beta   90.00
_cell.angle_gamma   90.00
#
_symmetry.space_group_name_H-M   'P 1'
#
loop_
_entity.id
_entity.type
_entity.pdbx_description
1 polymer ?
#
loop_
_entity_poly.entity_id
_entity_poly.type
_entity_poly.pdbx_seq_one_letter_code
_entity_poly.pdbx_strand_id
1 'polypeptide(L)'
;MILLVLQISSSGGTFPVQVTPPFFQFINPYLPFTYAISLLRETVGGMIWSVVNMDVLILFLFFMITFFIGFFLKNRLLQKTAAFRRKLAQSRMTEHE
;
A
#
# COMPACT_ATOMS: atom_id res chain seq x y z
N MET A 1 -8.56 0.12 -6.30
CA MET A 1 -9.15 -1.24 -6.44
C MET A 1 -8.15 -2.19 -7.10
N ILE A 2 -7.66 -1.89 -8.31
CA ILE A 2 -6.68 -2.74 -9.04
C ILE A 2 -5.42 -3.07 -8.23
N LEU A 3 -4.79 -2.07 -7.59
CA LEU A 3 -3.60 -2.29 -6.74
C LEU A 3 -3.87 -3.21 -5.54
N LEU A 4 -5.09 -3.20 -5.02
CA LEU A 4 -5.49 -3.98 -3.84
C LEU A 4 -5.71 -5.44 -4.24
N VAL A 5 -6.36 -5.68 -5.38
CA VAL A 5 -6.53 -7.02 -5.97
C VAL A 5 -5.17 -7.62 -6.33
N LEU A 6 -4.31 -6.84 -7.00
CA LEU A 6 -2.96 -7.30 -7.37
C LEU A 6 -2.11 -7.66 -6.14
N GLN A 7 -2.25 -6.93 -5.03
CA GLN A 7 -1.55 -7.24 -3.79
C GLN A 7 -1.97 -8.60 -3.19
N ILE A 8 -3.28 -8.87 -3.15
CA ILE A 8 -3.81 -10.12 -2.58
C ILE A 8 -3.48 -11.31 -3.49
N SER A 9 -3.60 -11.16 -4.81
CA SER A 9 -3.27 -12.22 -5.77
C SER A 9 -1.78 -12.53 -5.81
N SER A 10 -0.92 -11.52 -5.60
CA SER A 10 0.53 -11.70 -5.62
C SER A 10 1.09 -12.20 -4.29
N SER A 11 0.55 -11.80 -3.14
CA SER A 11 1.18 -12.05 -1.82
C SER A 11 1.28 -13.52 -1.39
N GLY A 12 0.87 -14.47 -2.23
CA GLY A 12 1.01 -15.90 -1.93
C GLY A 12 0.18 -16.33 -0.72
N GLY A 13 -0.97 -15.68 -0.49
CA GLY A 13 -1.84 -15.94 0.66
C GLY A 13 -2.35 -17.39 0.75
N THR A 14 -2.47 -18.08 -0.39
CA THR A 14 -2.89 -19.50 -0.46
C THR A 14 -1.78 -20.44 -0.93
N PHE A 15 -0.75 -19.93 -1.62
CA PHE A 15 0.34 -20.73 -2.18
C PHE A 15 1.69 -19.99 -2.11
N PRO A 16 2.83 -20.69 -1.97
CA PRO A 16 4.15 -20.06 -1.97
C PRO A 16 4.40 -19.23 -3.24
N VAL A 17 5.13 -18.13 -3.13
CA VAL A 17 5.48 -17.28 -4.30
C VAL A 17 6.22 -18.08 -5.39
N GLN A 18 6.90 -19.16 -5.00
CA GLN A 18 7.64 -20.04 -5.90
C GLN A 18 6.74 -20.79 -6.90
N VAL A 19 5.45 -20.99 -6.61
CA VAL A 19 4.52 -21.70 -7.51
C VAL A 19 3.64 -20.74 -8.32
N THR A 20 3.81 -19.44 -8.17
CA THR A 20 3.10 -18.41 -8.94
C THR A 20 3.84 -18.10 -10.25
N PRO A 21 3.15 -17.67 -11.33
CA PRO A 21 3.80 -17.30 -12.59
C PRO A 21 4.91 -16.24 -12.40
N PRO A 22 5.96 -16.23 -13.25
CA PRO A 22 7.15 -15.38 -13.09
C PRO A 22 6.84 -13.87 -13.00
N PHE A 23 5.77 -13.41 -13.63
CA PHE A 23 5.27 -12.05 -13.49
C PHE A 23 4.96 -11.67 -12.03
N PHE A 24 4.30 -12.57 -11.29
CA PHE A 24 3.92 -12.34 -9.89
C PHE A 24 5.13 -12.49 -8.95
N GLN A 25 6.10 -13.32 -9.30
CA GLN A 25 7.36 -13.45 -8.55
C GLN A 25 8.18 -12.15 -8.62
N PHE A 26 8.21 -11.50 -9.78
CA PHE A 26 8.96 -10.25 -9.95
C PHE A 26 8.35 -9.09 -9.17
N ILE A 27 7.02 -9.04 -9.07
CA ILE A 27 6.30 -7.94 -8.39
C ILE A 27 6.25 -8.14 -6.87
N ASN A 28 6.19 -9.39 -6.40
CA ASN A 28 6.14 -9.75 -4.98
C ASN A 28 7.04 -8.94 -4.05
N PRO A 29 8.37 -8.82 -4.30
CA PRO A 29 9.27 -8.14 -3.37
C PRO A 29 9.00 -6.64 -3.22
N TYR A 30 8.27 -6.04 -4.16
CA TYR A 30 7.89 -4.62 -4.11
C TYR A 30 6.57 -4.36 -3.37
N LEU A 31 5.90 -5.42 -2.89
CA LEU A 31 4.61 -5.31 -2.23
C LEU A 31 4.76 -5.49 -0.71
N PRO A 32 4.34 -4.52 0.11
CA PRO A 32 4.44 -4.63 1.57
C PRO A 32 3.60 -5.81 2.11
N PHE A 33 2.49 -6.12 1.46
CA PHE A 33 1.61 -7.24 1.84
C PHE A 33 2.29 -8.61 1.74
N THR A 34 3.29 -8.77 0.88
CA THR A 34 4.06 -10.03 0.79
C THR A 34 4.79 -10.33 2.09
N TYR A 35 5.46 -9.33 2.67
CA TYR A 35 6.18 -9.48 3.94
C TYR A 35 5.23 -9.66 5.13
N ALA A 36 4.05 -9.03 5.10
CA ALA A 36 3.03 -9.23 6.14
C ALA A 36 2.49 -10.68 6.16
N ILE A 37 2.23 -11.27 4.99
CA ILE A 37 1.78 -12.67 4.85
C ILE A 37 2.89 -13.65 5.23
N SER A 38 4.14 -13.34 4.88
CA SER A 38 5.33 -14.10 5.31
C SER A 38 5.43 -14.16 6.83
N LEU A 39 5.31 -13.00 7.50
CA LEU A 39 5.31 -12.91 8.96
C LEU A 39 4.19 -13.76 9.60
N LEU A 40 2.98 -13.66 9.05
CA LEU A 40 1.84 -14.45 9.52
C LEU A 40 2.11 -15.96 9.38
N ARG A 41 2.72 -16.38 8.27
CA ARG A 41 3.09 -17.78 8.05
C ARG A 41 4.12 -18.25 9.07
N GLU A 42 5.16 -17.47 9.33
CA GLU A 42 6.18 -17.77 10.35
C GLU A 42 5.56 -17.87 11.76
N THR A 43 4.57 -17.04 12.09
CA THR A 43 3.88 -17.14 13.39
C THR A 43 3.03 -18.41 13.55
N VAL A 44 2.53 -18.98 12.45
CA VAL A 44 1.64 -20.17 12.46
C VAL A 44 2.43 -21.47 12.24
N GLY A 45 3.44 -21.46 11.37
CA GLY A 45 4.23 -22.63 10.97
C GLY A 45 5.49 -22.88 11.79
N GLY A 46 5.90 -21.94 12.63
CA GLY A 46 7.14 -21.98 13.40
C GLY A 46 8.04 -20.80 13.05
N MET A 47 8.47 -20.06 14.07
CA MET A 47 9.06 -18.73 13.89
C MET A 47 10.57 -18.81 13.68
N ILE A 48 11.04 -18.43 12.49
CA ILE A 48 12.45 -18.19 12.20
C ILE A 48 12.75 -16.71 12.43
N TRP A 49 13.40 -16.40 13.55
CA TRP A 49 13.71 -15.02 13.95
C TRP A 49 14.46 -14.20 12.89
N SER A 50 15.31 -14.84 12.07
CA SER A 50 16.01 -14.16 10.98
C SER A 50 15.06 -13.63 9.90
N VAL A 51 14.01 -14.40 9.57
CA VAL A 51 13.01 -14.03 8.55
C VAL A 51 12.11 -12.95 9.10
N VAL A 52 11.60 -13.15 10.33
CA VAL A 52 10.74 -12.19 11.03
C VAL A 52 11.39 -10.81 11.14
N ASN A 53 12.66 -10.75 11.55
CA ASN A 53 13.35 -9.47 11.71
C ASN A 53 13.50 -8.72 10.37
N MET A 54 13.77 -9.44 9.28
CA MET A 54 13.91 -8.86 7.95
C MET A 54 12.55 -8.38 7.42
N ASP A 55 11.50 -9.18 7.56
CA ASP A 55 10.14 -8.84 7.15
C ASP A 55 9.62 -7.62 7.91
N VAL A 56 9.84 -7.55 9.24
CA VAL A 56 9.47 -6.39 10.07
C VAL A 56 10.23 -5.13 9.65
N LEU A 57 11.54 -5.24 9.40
CA LEU A 57 12.36 -4.11 8.95
C LEU A 57 11.84 -3.52 7.63
N ILE A 58 11.54 -4.38 6.65
CA ILE A 58 11.04 -3.97 5.34
C ILE A 58 9.65 -3.33 5.48
N LEU A 59 8.77 -3.91 6.30
CA LEU A 59 7.43 -3.36 6.55
C LEU A 59 7.51 -1.98 7.23
N PHE A 60 8.44 -1.82 8.18
CA PHE A 60 8.69 -0.54 8.85
C PHE A 60 9.20 0.53 7.88
N LEU A 61 10.09 0.17 6.96
CA LEU A 61 10.57 1.09 5.93
C LEU A 61 9.44 1.55 5.00
N PHE A 62 8.58 0.62 4.54
CA PHE A 62 7.40 0.95 3.75
C PHE A 62 6.43 1.88 4.49
N PHE A 63 6.24 1.64 5.78
CA PHE A 63 5.43 2.51 6.63
C PHE A 63 6.02 3.92 6.69
N MET A 64 7.33 4.05 6.96
CA MET A 64 8.00 5.34 6.99
C MET A 64 7.86 6.08 5.65
N ILE A 65 8.17 5.43 4.53
CA ILE A 65 8.07 6.04 3.18
C ILE A 65 6.64 6.53 2.92
N THR A 66 5.64 5.69 3.16
CA THR A 66 4.23 6.03 2.92
C THR A 66 3.77 7.15 3.85
N PHE A 67 4.23 7.14 5.10
CA PHE A 67 3.92 8.17 6.09
C PHE A 67 4.49 9.53 5.67
N PHE A 68 5.76 9.59 5.25
CA PHE A 68 6.38 10.83 4.77
C PHE A 68 5.73 11.34 3.48
N ILE A 69 5.47 10.46 2.51
CA ILE A 69 4.76 10.82 1.28
C ILE A 69 3.37 11.35 1.62
N GLY A 70 2.61 10.63 2.45
CA GLY A 70 1.26 11.02 2.86
C GLY A 70 1.24 12.35 3.61
N PHE A 71 2.19 12.57 4.51
CA PHE A 71 2.34 13.83 5.24
C PHE A 71 2.60 15.00 4.28
N PHE A 72 3.54 14.84 3.34
CA PHE A 72 3.86 15.88 2.36
C PHE A 72 2.71 16.12 1.37
N LEU A 73 2.07 15.05 0.91
CA LEU A 73 0.99 15.11 -0.06
C LEU A 73 -0.28 15.70 0.57
N LYS A 74 -0.61 15.38 1.83
CA LYS A 74 -1.73 15.99 2.58
C LYS A 74 -1.57 17.50 2.63
N ASN A 75 -0.38 18.01 2.91
CA ASN A 75 -0.14 19.45 2.99
C ASN A 75 -0.40 20.16 1.66
N ARG A 76 -0.09 19.51 0.53
CA ARG A 76 -0.32 20.04 -0.83
C ARG A 76 -1.77 19.84 -1.31
N LEU A 77 -2.37 18.70 -0.99
CA LEU A 77 -3.73 18.34 -1.39
C LEU A 77 -4.77 19.20 -0.69
N LEU A 78 -4.62 19.47 0.61
CA LEU A 78 -5.55 20.31 1.36
C LEU A 78 -5.69 21.72 0.75
N GLN A 79 -4.60 22.29 0.23
CA GLN A 79 -4.65 23.58 -0.44
C GLN A 79 -5.36 23.52 -1.79
N LYS A 80 -5.10 22.50 -2.62
CA LYS A 80 -5.79 22.36 -3.91
C LYS A 80 -7.28 22.05 -3.74
N THR A 81 -7.63 21.23 -2.75
CA THR A 81 -9.03 20.92 -2.44
C THR A 81 -9.80 22.13 -1.92
N ALA A 82 -9.17 22.99 -1.11
CA ALA A 82 -9.77 24.24 -0.64
C ALA A 82 -10.01 25.24 -1.78
N ALA A 83 -9.03 25.40 -2.69
CA ALA A 83 -9.16 26.26 -3.85
C ALA A 83 -10.23 25.77 -4.85
N PHE A 84 -10.31 24.45 -5.06
CA PHE A 84 -11.30 23.83 -5.94
C PHE A 84 -12.74 23.93 -5.38
N ARG A 85 -12.92 23.73 -4.06
CA ARG A 85 -14.21 23.92 -3.39
C ARG A 85 -14.74 25.34 -3.53
N ARG A 86 -13.86 26.36 -3.47
CA ARG A 86 -14.27 27.77 -3.67
C ARG A 86 -14.75 28.03 -5.10
N LYS A 87 -14.09 27.46 -6.12
CA LYS A 87 -14.55 27.56 -7.51
C LYS A 87 -15.91 26.90 -7.73
N LEU A 88 -16.12 25.69 -7.18
CA LEU A 88 -17.40 25.00 -7.28
C LEU A 88 -18.54 25.73 -6.54
N ALA A 89 -18.23 26.38 -5.41
CA ALA A 89 -19.20 27.18 -4.68
C ALA A 89 -19.62 28.44 -5.47
N GLN A 90 -18.70 29.05 -6.24
CA GLN A 90 -19.01 30.17 -7.13
C GLN A 90 -19.82 29.75 -8.35
N SER A 91 -19.52 28.59 -8.97
CA SER A 91 -20.26 28.12 -10.16
C SER A 91 -21.70 27.70 -9.88
N ARG A 92 -22.02 27.25 -8.66
CA ARG A 92 -23.42 26.96 -8.25
C ARG A 92 -24.26 28.20 -8.02
N MET A 93 -23.65 29.36 -7.80
CA MET A 93 -24.39 30.62 -7.61
C MET A 93 -24.77 31.28 -8.95
N THR A 94 -24.11 30.91 -10.05
CA THR A 94 -24.37 31.43 -11.40
C THR A 94 -25.41 30.65 -12.21
N GLU A 95 -25.86 29.48 -11.73
CA GLU A 95 -26.91 28.67 -12.40
C GLU A 95 -28.34 28.98 -11.90
N HIS A 96 -28.49 29.85 -10.90
CA HIS A 96 -29.79 30.18 -10.28
C HIS A 96 -30.30 31.59 -10.61
N GLU A 97 -29.70 32.29 -11.58
CA GLU A 97 -30.23 33.54 -12.17
C GLU A 97 -30.86 33.30 -13.55
#